data_AF-R9L4F7-F1
#
_entry.id   AF-R9L4F7-F1
#
_cell.length_a   1.000
_cell.length_b   1.000
_cell.length_c   1.000
_cell.angle_alpha   90.00
_cell.angle_beta   90.00
_cell.angle_gamma   90.00
#
_symmetry.space_group_name_H-M   'P 1'
#
loop_
_entity.id
_entity.type
_entity.pdbx_description
1 polymer ?
#
loop_
_entity_poly.entity_id
_entity_poly.type
_entity_poly.pdbx_seq_one_letter_code
_entity_poly.pdbx_strand_id
1 'polypeptide(L)'
;MARTFAENHPEYAINVSSLESVQPKELDASEIEVRIGATWISTKYIEDFMRETFETPGYLLERKTMGIQYSGVTGQWNVKGKNADRGNALVNMTYGTGRANAYRILEDSLNLRDTRIFDIVTEDGKEKRVLNKKETMLASQKQEAIREAFKDWVFRDPERRQDLCAKYNELFNSTRPREYDGSHLKFPGMTPDIVLRPHQLNMIDNVLNNEKPKEEKQAGRISIKEKLAEKKAVIEQRDKSDKEVPEKGTEKKSEREI
;
A
#
# COMPACT_ATOMS: atom_id res chain seq x y z
N MET A 1 -24.52 1.36 17.45
CA MET A 1 -25.67 0.87 16.66
C MET A 1 -26.33 -0.35 17.30
N ALA A 2 -25.61 -1.44 17.59
CA ALA A 2 -26.21 -2.63 18.21
C ALA A 2 -26.80 -2.38 19.62
N ARG A 3 -26.08 -1.66 20.50
CA ARG A 3 -26.57 -1.25 21.83
C ARG A 3 -27.85 -0.39 21.74
N THR A 4 -27.83 0.62 20.87
CA THR A 4 -28.95 1.55 20.63
C THR A 4 -30.19 0.84 20.07
N PHE A 5 -30.01 -0.27 19.36
CA PHE A 5 -31.12 -1.07 18.83
C PHE A 5 -31.71 -2.02 19.89
N ALA A 6 -30.85 -2.59 20.75
CA ALA A 6 -31.28 -3.45 21.85
C ALA A 6 -32.02 -2.71 22.98
N GLU A 7 -31.82 -1.39 23.11
CA GLU A 7 -32.61 -0.54 24.02
C GLU A 7 -34.11 -0.55 23.68
N ASN A 8 -34.47 -0.71 22.41
CA ASN A 8 -35.86 -0.76 21.94
C ASN A 8 -36.36 -2.19 21.70
N HIS A 9 -35.48 -3.19 21.76
CA HIS A 9 -35.73 -4.58 21.40
C HIS A 9 -34.91 -5.55 22.28
N PRO A 10 -35.43 -5.94 23.46
CA PRO A 10 -34.73 -6.78 24.44
C PRO A 10 -34.25 -8.12 23.88
N GLU A 11 -34.93 -8.65 22.87
CA GLU A 11 -34.58 -9.88 22.14
C GLU A 11 -33.18 -9.85 21.52
N TYR A 12 -32.65 -8.66 21.20
CA TYR A 12 -31.31 -8.50 20.63
C TYR A 12 -30.20 -8.36 21.67
N ALA A 13 -30.51 -8.36 22.98
CA ALA A 13 -29.50 -8.27 24.03
C ALA A 13 -28.47 -9.41 23.97
N ILE A 14 -28.92 -10.63 23.60
CA ILE A 14 -28.04 -11.80 23.39
C ILE A 14 -27.05 -11.54 22.25
N ASN A 15 -27.53 -10.93 21.17
CA ASN A 15 -26.68 -10.58 20.02
C ASN A 15 -25.68 -9.49 20.40
N VAL A 16 -26.08 -8.49 21.19
CA VAL A 16 -25.14 -7.46 21.70
C VAL A 16 -24.04 -8.10 22.53
N SER A 17 -24.38 -8.95 23.51
CA SER A 17 -23.39 -9.64 24.33
C SER A 17 -22.45 -10.52 23.51
N SER A 18 -22.98 -11.21 22.50
CA SER A 18 -22.19 -12.05 21.58
C SER A 18 -21.28 -11.22 20.67
N LEU A 19 -21.72 -10.03 20.24
CA LEU A 19 -20.92 -9.14 19.40
C LEU A 19 -19.84 -8.39 20.19
N GLU A 20 -20.09 -8.10 21.46
CA GLU A 20 -19.12 -7.47 22.36
C GLU A 20 -17.99 -8.43 22.74
N SER A 21 -18.31 -9.70 22.99
CA SER A 21 -17.30 -10.71 23.36
C SER A 21 -16.33 -11.06 22.22
N VAL A 22 -16.71 -10.76 20.97
CA VAL A 22 -15.89 -11.03 19.78
C VAL A 22 -15.17 -9.80 19.22
N GLN A 23 -15.31 -8.63 19.85
CA GLN A 23 -14.55 -7.44 19.44
C GLN A 23 -13.05 -7.69 19.59
N PRO A 24 -12.21 -7.30 18.60
CA PRO A 24 -10.77 -7.32 18.75
C PRO A 24 -10.32 -6.47 19.96
N LYS A 25 -9.22 -6.87 20.60
CA LYS A 25 -8.57 -6.02 21.60
C LYS A 25 -8.13 -4.73 20.93
N GLU A 26 -8.45 -3.58 21.52
CA GLU A 26 -7.94 -2.30 21.05
C GLU A 26 -6.42 -2.29 21.04
N LEU A 27 -5.85 -1.80 19.94
CA LEU A 27 -4.44 -1.57 19.79
C LEU A 27 -4.05 -0.33 20.58
N ASP A 28 -2.96 -0.42 21.32
CA ASP A 28 -2.39 0.73 22.02
C ASP A 28 -1.67 1.65 21.02
N ALA A 29 -1.48 2.93 21.39
CA ALA A 29 -0.79 3.90 20.55
C ALA A 29 0.63 3.47 20.15
N SER A 30 1.31 2.66 20.97
CA SER A 30 2.62 2.08 20.68
C SER A 30 2.59 1.00 19.59
N GLU A 31 1.43 0.40 19.34
CA GLU A 31 1.23 -0.65 18.32
C GLU A 31 0.78 -0.05 16.98
N ILE A 32 0.53 1.25 16.92
CA ILE A 32 0.03 1.95 15.74
C ILE A 32 1.18 2.71 15.07
N GLU A 33 1.54 2.31 13.85
CA GLU A 33 2.45 3.12 13.02
C GLU A 33 1.67 4.14 12.20
N VAL A 34 1.92 5.43 12.48
CA VAL A 34 1.32 6.53 11.73
C VAL A 34 2.28 6.99 10.63
N ARG A 35 1.83 6.90 9.38
CA ARG A 35 2.57 7.36 8.21
C ARG A 35 2.03 8.72 7.74
N ILE A 36 2.93 9.63 7.39
CA ILE A 36 2.54 10.86 6.70
C ILE A 36 1.86 10.54 5.36
N GLY A 37 0.76 11.23 5.05
CA GLY A 37 -0.04 10.98 3.85
C GLY A 37 -1.15 9.93 4.02
N ALA A 38 -1.29 9.34 5.21
CA ALA A 38 -2.40 8.44 5.49
C ALA A 38 -3.74 9.19 5.41
N THR A 39 -4.66 8.70 4.57
CA THR A 39 -5.91 9.38 4.21
C THR A 39 -6.95 9.41 5.33
N TRP A 40 -6.79 8.57 6.36
CA TRP A 40 -7.65 8.57 7.54
C TRP A 40 -7.31 9.70 8.52
N ILE A 41 -6.14 10.33 8.39
CA ILE A 41 -5.75 11.48 9.21
C ILE A 41 -6.44 12.72 8.64
N SER A 42 -7.13 13.45 9.51
CA SER A 42 -7.83 14.69 9.11
C SER A 42 -6.83 15.75 8.64
N THR A 43 -7.23 16.57 7.66
CA THR A 43 -6.44 17.73 7.21
C THR A 43 -6.09 18.67 8.36
N LYS A 44 -6.97 18.78 9.37
CA LYS A 44 -6.76 19.56 10.61
C LYS A 44 -5.43 19.20 11.27
N TYR A 45 -5.14 17.91 11.44
CA TYR A 45 -3.89 17.49 12.09
C TYR A 45 -2.66 17.84 11.27
N ILE A 46 -2.77 17.85 9.93
CA ILE A 46 -1.63 18.25 9.10
C ILE A 46 -1.42 19.77 9.15
N GLU A 47 -2.50 20.56 9.27
CA GLU A 47 -2.41 22.01 9.50
C GLU A 47 -1.87 22.36 10.88
N ASP A 48 -2.25 21.62 11.92
CA ASP A 48 -1.69 21.73 13.26
C ASP A 48 -0.20 21.37 13.27
N PHE A 49 0.19 20.33 12.52
CA PHE A 49 1.60 19.98 12.32
C PHE A 49 2.39 21.11 11.66
N MET A 50 1.82 21.75 10.62
CA MET A 50 2.44 22.93 9.98
C MET A 50 2.59 24.08 10.97
N ARG A 51 1.58 24.31 11.83
CA ARG A 51 1.59 25.38 12.83
C ARG A 51 2.66 25.16 13.89
N GLU A 52 2.76 23.94 14.42
CA GLU A 52 3.66 23.62 15.53
C GLU A 52 5.10 23.34 15.09
N THR A 53 5.29 22.65 13.95
CA THR A 53 6.63 22.17 13.53
C THR A 53 7.34 23.17 12.63
N PHE A 54 6.61 23.82 11.72
CA PHE A 54 7.18 24.84 10.84
C PHE A 54 7.00 26.25 11.39
N GLU A 55 6.34 26.40 12.55
CA GLU A 55 5.94 27.71 13.10
C GLU A 55 5.18 28.55 12.07
N THR A 56 4.32 27.88 11.30
CA THR A 56 3.55 28.53 10.23
C THR A 56 2.71 29.67 10.82
N PRO A 57 2.86 30.91 10.33
CA PRO A 57 2.13 32.04 10.88
C PRO A 57 0.61 31.83 10.88
N GLY A 58 -0.02 31.95 12.05
CA GLY A 58 -1.44 31.64 12.23
C GLY A 58 -2.37 32.40 11.29
N TYR A 59 -2.06 33.67 11.02
CA TYR A 59 -2.83 34.52 10.10
C TYR A 59 -2.86 33.98 8.66
N LEU A 60 -1.86 33.18 8.24
CA LEU A 60 -1.85 32.57 6.90
C LEU A 60 -2.83 31.40 6.80
N LEU A 61 -2.97 30.61 7.87
CA LEU A 61 -3.91 29.48 7.96
C LEU A 61 -5.33 30.00 8.17
N GLU A 62 -5.53 30.95 9.10
CA GLU A 62 -6.84 31.52 9.44
C GLU A 62 -7.49 32.26 8.25
N ARG A 63 -6.69 32.99 7.45
CA ARG A 63 -7.16 33.66 6.23
C ARG A 63 -7.27 32.73 5.03
N LYS A 64 -6.99 31.42 5.18
CA LYS A 64 -6.95 30.43 4.10
C LYS A 64 -6.01 30.82 2.95
N THR A 65 -4.99 31.62 3.24
CA THR A 65 -3.90 31.93 2.30
C THR A 65 -3.05 30.69 2.11
N MET A 66 -2.78 29.99 3.21
CA MET A 66 -2.23 28.63 3.23
C MET A 66 -3.23 27.66 3.85
N GLY A 67 -3.07 26.38 3.55
CA GLY A 67 -3.91 25.32 4.08
C GLY A 67 -3.72 24.01 3.32
N ILE A 68 -4.35 22.96 3.81
CA ILE A 68 -4.22 21.61 3.26
C ILE A 68 -5.54 21.16 2.66
N GLN A 69 -5.45 20.60 1.45
CA GLN A 69 -6.59 20.10 0.71
C GLN A 69 -6.33 18.66 0.31
N TYR A 70 -7.30 17.78 0.57
CA TYR A 70 -7.29 16.42 0.07
C TYR A 70 -8.41 16.25 -0.95
N SER A 71 -8.07 15.76 -2.14
CA SER A 71 -9.02 15.45 -3.19
C SER A 71 -9.39 13.96 -3.11
N GLY A 72 -10.60 13.66 -2.64
CA GLY A 72 -11.11 12.28 -2.58
C GLY A 72 -11.27 11.63 -3.97
N VAL A 73 -11.43 12.44 -5.03
CA VAL A 73 -11.57 11.95 -6.41
C VAL A 73 -10.23 11.51 -7.00
N THR A 74 -9.17 12.28 -6.76
CA THR A 74 -7.84 11.99 -7.33
C THR A 74 -6.91 11.27 -6.35
N GLY A 75 -7.30 11.17 -5.07
CA GLY A 75 -6.46 10.61 -4.01
C GLY A 75 -5.20 11.44 -3.72
N GLN A 76 -5.22 12.73 -4.03
CA GLN A 76 -4.04 13.60 -3.94
C GLN A 76 -4.19 14.68 -2.89
N TRP A 77 -3.08 14.97 -2.22
CA TRP A 77 -2.92 16.06 -1.28
C TRP A 77 -2.36 17.30 -1.98
N ASN A 78 -2.86 18.47 -1.62
CA ASN A 78 -2.35 19.75 -2.06
C ASN A 78 -2.15 20.70 -0.86
N VAL A 79 -0.98 21.31 -0.81
CA VAL A 79 -0.64 22.39 0.11
C VAL A 79 -0.79 23.70 -0.65
N LYS A 80 -1.79 24.49 -0.24
CA LYS A 80 -2.08 25.81 -0.81
C LYS A 80 -1.09 26.84 -0.27
N GLY A 81 -0.71 27.80 -1.12
CA GLY A 81 0.02 28.99 -0.68
C GLY A 81 1.47 28.73 -0.24
N LYS A 82 2.13 27.68 -0.75
CA LYS A 82 3.50 27.27 -0.39
C LYS A 82 4.55 28.39 -0.35
N ASN A 83 4.34 29.49 -1.09
CA ASN A 83 5.25 30.63 -1.19
C ASN A 83 4.78 31.86 -0.39
N ALA A 84 3.76 31.75 0.47
CA ALA A 84 3.25 32.84 1.28
C ALA A 84 4.16 33.12 2.49
N ASP A 85 4.82 32.09 3.02
CA ASP A 85 5.71 32.19 4.19
C ASP A 85 7.20 32.23 3.80
N ARG A 86 7.59 33.29 3.07
CA ARG A 86 8.96 33.41 2.50
C ARG A 86 10.03 33.77 3.53
N GLY A 87 9.63 34.40 4.63
CA GLY A 87 10.55 34.89 5.67
C GLY A 87 10.94 33.84 6.71
N ASN A 88 10.29 32.67 6.70
CA ASN A 88 10.46 31.67 7.73
C ASN A 88 11.69 30.79 7.50
N ALA A 89 12.66 30.88 8.41
CA ALA A 89 13.91 30.12 8.33
C ALA A 89 13.69 28.61 8.55
N LEU A 90 12.71 28.20 9.38
CA LEU A 90 12.39 26.79 9.57
C LEU A 90 11.90 26.17 8.27
N VAL A 91 11.03 26.88 7.56
CA VAL A 91 10.46 26.44 6.27
C VAL A 91 11.51 26.39 5.17
N ASN A 92 12.43 27.35 5.12
CA ASN A 92 13.35 27.50 3.98
C ASN A 92 14.74 26.86 4.20
N MET A 93 15.15 26.62 5.45
CA MET A 93 16.49 26.10 5.80
C MET A 93 16.46 24.84 6.67
N THR A 94 15.63 24.82 7.73
CA THR A 94 15.61 23.69 8.67
C THR A 94 14.93 22.46 8.09
N TYR A 95 13.71 22.63 7.57
CA TYR A 95 12.90 21.60 6.95
C TYR A 95 12.79 21.75 5.42
N GLY A 96 13.38 22.81 4.88
CA GLY A 96 13.47 23.06 3.45
C GLY A 96 14.90 23.09 2.93
N THR A 97 15.00 23.33 1.63
CA THR A 97 16.24 23.68 0.93
C THR A 97 16.04 24.98 0.17
N GLY A 98 17.12 25.58 -0.33
CA GLY A 98 17.03 26.76 -1.19
C GLY A 98 16.26 26.52 -2.50
N ARG A 99 16.03 25.25 -2.90
CA ARG A 99 15.35 24.85 -4.13
C ARG A 99 13.94 24.28 -3.90
N ALA A 100 13.64 23.84 -2.68
CA ALA A 100 12.33 23.35 -2.27
C ALA A 100 12.06 23.66 -0.80
N ASN A 101 11.07 24.51 -0.54
CA ASN A 101 10.67 24.81 0.83
C ASN A 101 9.95 23.61 1.50
N ALA A 102 9.83 23.68 2.83
CA ALA A 102 9.22 22.62 3.63
C ALA A 102 7.79 22.28 3.18
N TYR A 103 6.99 23.25 2.71
CA TYR A 103 5.62 23.00 2.24
C TYR A 103 5.57 22.20 0.93
N ARG A 104 6.52 22.41 0.03
CA ARG A 104 6.67 21.58 -1.17
C ARG A 104 7.07 20.15 -0.80
N ILE A 105 8.05 20.01 0.09
CA ILE A 105 8.52 18.70 0.56
C ILE A 105 7.41 17.98 1.32
N LEU A 106 6.63 18.71 2.12
CA LEU A 106 5.45 18.19 2.82
C LEU A 106 4.39 17.69 1.83
N GLU A 107 4.07 18.44 0.78
CA GLU A 107 3.14 17.99 -0.26
C GLU A 107 3.61 16.69 -0.92
N ASP A 108 4.89 16.60 -1.29
CA ASP A 108 5.48 15.40 -1.88
C ASP A 108 5.40 14.22 -0.88
N SER A 109 5.69 14.45 0.41
CA SER A 109 5.52 13.47 1.48
C SER A 109 4.09 12.99 1.68
N LEU A 110 3.12 13.90 1.68
CA LEU A 110 1.70 13.55 1.80
C LEU A 110 1.22 12.70 0.62
N ASN A 111 1.79 12.91 -0.57
CA ASN A 111 1.50 12.12 -1.77
C ASN A 111 2.39 10.87 -1.91
N LEU A 112 3.21 10.54 -0.90
CA LEU A 112 4.14 9.41 -0.92
C LEU A 112 5.13 9.44 -2.10
N ARG A 113 5.55 10.64 -2.51
CA ARG A 113 6.50 10.87 -3.61
C ARG A 113 7.82 11.41 -3.06
N ASP A 114 8.91 11.08 -3.75
CA ASP A 114 10.21 11.67 -3.43
C ASP A 114 10.32 13.09 -3.98
N THR A 115 10.86 14.01 -3.17
CA THR A 115 11.14 15.37 -3.64
C THR A 115 12.34 15.37 -4.58
N ARG A 116 12.11 15.61 -5.87
CA ARG A 116 13.17 15.66 -6.91
C ARG A 116 13.42 17.09 -7.38
N ILE A 117 14.69 17.48 -7.45
CA ILE A 117 15.14 18.80 -7.92
C ILE A 117 15.78 18.65 -9.29
N PHE A 118 15.31 19.45 -10.24
CA PHE A 118 15.81 19.46 -11.62
C PHE A 118 16.39 20.82 -11.94
N ASP A 119 17.51 20.82 -12.65
CA ASP A 119 18.12 22.01 -13.24
C ASP A 119 17.81 22.05 -14.73
N ILE A 120 17.70 23.26 -15.27
CA ILE A 120 17.50 23.49 -16.70
C ILE A 120 18.89 23.80 -17.27
N VAL A 121 19.36 22.93 -18.17
CA VAL A 121 20.61 23.12 -18.91
C VAL A 121 20.25 23.33 -20.37
N THR A 122 20.83 24.34 -21.01
CA THR A 122 20.67 24.57 -22.45
C THR A 122 21.78 23.83 -23.18
N GLU A 123 21.41 22.84 -23.99
CA GLU A 123 22.31 22.08 -24.85
C GLU A 123 21.77 22.20 -26.28
N ASP A 124 22.59 22.65 -27.22
CA ASP A 124 22.22 22.85 -28.63
C ASP A 124 20.95 23.70 -28.86
N GLY A 125 20.77 24.76 -28.06
CA GLY A 125 19.62 25.67 -28.16
C GLY A 125 18.29 25.08 -27.67
N LYS A 126 18.29 23.89 -27.07
CA LYS A 126 17.11 23.28 -26.44
C LYS A 126 17.29 23.16 -24.94
N GLU A 127 16.27 23.55 -24.19
CA GLU A 127 16.24 23.39 -22.74
C GLU A 127 16.00 21.93 -22.35
N LYS A 128 16.93 21.36 -21.57
CA LYS A 128 16.83 20.01 -21.04
C LYS A 128 16.78 20.05 -19.51
N ARG A 129 15.81 19.33 -18.94
CA ARG A 129 15.69 19.16 -17.49
C ARG A 129 16.57 18.02 -17.03
N VAL A 130 17.63 18.33 -16.28
CA VAL A 130 18.58 17.37 -15.73
C VAL A 130 18.38 17.25 -14.23
N LEU A 131 18.31 16.03 -13.70
CA LEU A 131 18.16 15.80 -12.26
C LEU A 131 19.41 16.28 -11.52
N ASN A 132 19.25 17.21 -10.59
CA ASN A 132 20.32 17.62 -9.70
C ASN A 132 20.41 16.61 -8.54
N LYS A 133 21.37 15.69 -8.63
CA LYS A 133 21.57 14.64 -7.61
C LYS A 133 21.88 15.21 -6.22
N LYS A 134 22.67 16.29 -6.13
CA LYS A 134 23.08 16.90 -4.86
C LYS A 134 21.89 17.55 -4.16
N GLU A 135 21.17 18.42 -4.87
CA GLU A 135 19.99 19.09 -4.32
C GLU A 135 18.84 18.12 -4.03
N THR A 136 18.68 17.09 -4.86
CA THR A 136 17.69 16.02 -4.62
C THR A 136 18.04 15.22 -3.37
N MET A 137 19.32 14.91 -3.13
CA MET A 137 19.77 14.24 -1.90
C MET A 137 19.47 15.10 -0.66
N LEU A 138 19.76 16.40 -0.70
CA LEU A 138 19.43 17.32 0.38
C LEU A 138 17.92 17.39 0.63
N ALA A 139 17.12 17.50 -0.43
CA ALA A 139 15.66 17.49 -0.32
C ALA A 139 15.15 16.18 0.28
N SER A 140 15.73 15.04 -0.10
CA SER A 140 15.38 13.72 0.48
C SER A 140 15.70 13.63 1.97
N GLN A 141 16.83 14.19 2.42
CA GLN A 141 17.17 14.24 3.84
C GLN A 141 16.18 15.10 4.63
N LYS A 142 15.81 16.27 4.08
CA LYS A 142 14.78 17.13 4.68
C LYS A 142 13.41 16.46 4.69
N GLN A 143 13.10 15.69 3.65
CA GLN A 143 11.86 14.92 3.58
C GLN A 143 11.78 13.86 4.67
N GLU A 144 12.88 13.15 4.94
CA GLU A 144 12.92 12.18 6.03
C GLU A 144 12.82 12.85 7.40
N ALA A 145 13.51 13.97 7.61
CA ALA A 145 13.37 14.75 8.83
C ALA A 145 11.92 15.21 9.08
N ILE A 146 11.17 15.60 8.04
CA ILE A 146 9.74 15.93 8.16
C ILE A 146 8.92 14.69 8.53
N ARG A 147 9.22 13.51 7.97
CA ARG A 147 8.52 12.26 8.29
C ARG A 147 8.73 11.85 9.74
N GLU A 148 9.98 11.88 10.20
CA GLU A 148 10.33 11.60 11.59
C GLU A 148 9.67 12.61 12.53
N ALA A 149 9.79 13.91 12.25
CA ALA A 149 9.14 14.96 13.02
C ALA A 149 7.62 14.76 13.10
N PHE A 150 6.97 14.33 12.00
CA PHE A 150 5.54 14.04 11.99
C PHE A 150 5.20 12.84 12.89
N LYS A 151 5.97 11.75 12.81
CA LYS A 151 5.77 10.57 13.67
C LYS A 151 5.86 10.93 15.15
N ASP A 152 6.91 11.66 15.54
CA ASP A 152 7.12 12.11 16.91
C ASP A 152 6.04 13.09 17.35
N TRP A 153 5.66 14.01 16.46
CA TRP A 153 4.64 15.00 16.72
C TRP A 153 3.30 14.34 16.98
N VAL A 154 2.85 13.41 16.14
CA VAL A 154 1.54 12.74 16.26
C VAL A 154 1.29 12.25 17.68
N PHE A 155 2.27 11.59 18.30
CA PHE A 155 2.11 11.00 19.62
C PHE A 155 2.55 11.89 20.78
N ARG A 156 3.13 13.07 20.53
CA ARG A 156 3.57 13.99 21.59
C ARG A 156 2.43 14.49 22.48
N ASP A 157 1.29 14.79 21.87
CA ASP A 157 0.11 15.30 22.56
C ASP A 157 -0.83 14.15 22.97
N PRO A 158 -1.22 14.03 24.26
CA PRO A 158 -2.07 12.95 24.73
C PRO A 158 -3.48 12.94 24.12
N GLU A 159 -4.09 14.11 23.90
CA GLU A 159 -5.44 14.21 23.35
C GLU A 159 -5.46 13.78 21.87
N ARG A 160 -4.50 14.30 21.08
CA ARG A 160 -4.30 13.89 19.69
C ARG A 160 -4.00 12.40 19.57
N ARG A 161 -3.15 11.86 20.45
CA ARG A 161 -2.84 10.43 20.50
C ARG A 161 -4.10 9.60 20.71
N GLN A 162 -4.94 9.97 21.67
CA GLN A 162 -6.17 9.25 21.98
C GLN A 162 -7.15 9.30 20.80
N ASP A 163 -7.36 10.47 20.19
CA ASP A 163 -8.26 10.62 19.03
C ASP A 163 -7.80 9.76 17.84
N LEU A 164 -6.52 9.85 17.48
CA LEU A 164 -5.98 9.09 16.35
C LEU A 164 -5.96 7.58 16.62
N CYS A 165 -5.71 7.16 17.87
CA CYS A 165 -5.76 5.77 18.28
C CYS A 165 -7.18 5.19 18.19
N ALA A 166 -8.18 5.92 18.71
CA ALA A 166 -9.58 5.54 18.62
C ALA A 166 -10.03 5.43 17.15
N LYS A 167 -9.68 6.43 16.34
CA LYS A 167 -10.00 6.45 14.91
C LYS A 167 -9.32 5.30 14.14
N TYR A 168 -8.08 4.97 14.48
CA TYR A 168 -7.38 3.85 13.87
C TYR A 168 -8.04 2.52 14.22
N ASN A 169 -8.39 2.31 15.49
CA ASN A 169 -9.09 1.11 15.94
C ASN A 169 -10.46 0.96 15.27
N GLU A 170 -11.23 2.03 15.15
CA GLU A 170 -12.52 2.02 14.45
C GLU A 170 -12.40 1.60 12.98
N LEU A 171 -11.38 2.11 12.28
CA LEU A 171 -11.23 1.90 10.84
C LEU A 171 -10.56 0.57 10.49
N PHE A 172 -9.54 0.16 11.25
CA PHE A 172 -8.64 -0.93 10.88
C PHE A 172 -8.68 -2.11 11.83
N ASN A 173 -9.07 -1.92 13.10
CA ASN A 173 -9.13 -3.00 14.08
C ASN A 173 -10.49 -3.72 14.03
N SER A 174 -10.81 -4.26 12.87
CA SER A 174 -12.07 -4.96 12.59
C SER A 174 -11.91 -6.43 12.24
N THR A 175 -10.66 -6.92 12.14
CA THR A 175 -10.37 -8.30 11.74
C THR A 175 -9.83 -9.09 12.92
N ARG A 176 -10.67 -9.96 13.51
CA ARG A 176 -10.25 -10.97 14.49
C ARG A 176 -9.98 -12.29 13.76
N PRO A 177 -8.81 -12.93 13.92
CA PRO A 177 -8.60 -14.30 13.46
C PRO A 177 -9.67 -15.22 14.08
N ARG A 178 -10.27 -16.09 13.27
CA ARG A 178 -11.29 -17.03 13.77
C ARG A 178 -10.62 -18.02 14.72
N GLU A 179 -11.11 -18.07 15.95
CA GLU A 179 -10.83 -19.16 16.87
C GLU A 179 -11.82 -20.29 16.57
N TYR A 180 -11.30 -21.49 16.30
CA TYR A 180 -12.11 -22.66 16.03
C TYR A 180 -12.37 -23.40 17.34
N ASP A 181 -13.65 -23.62 17.66
CA ASP A 181 -14.07 -24.40 18.81
C ASP A 181 -15.03 -25.49 18.33
N GLY A 182 -14.53 -26.72 18.24
CA GLY A 182 -15.34 -27.87 17.82
C GLY A 182 -16.12 -28.53 18.95
N SER A 183 -16.18 -27.93 20.15
CA SER A 183 -16.92 -28.48 21.30
C SER A 183 -18.41 -28.70 21.02
N HIS A 184 -18.97 -27.94 20.08
CA HIS A 184 -20.36 -28.05 19.64
C HIS A 184 -20.59 -29.18 18.62
N LEU A 185 -19.53 -29.77 18.04
CA LEU A 185 -19.64 -30.82 17.03
C LEU A 185 -20.12 -32.12 17.66
N LYS A 186 -21.19 -32.68 17.08
CA LYS A 186 -21.72 -34.00 17.44
C LYS A 186 -21.36 -34.99 16.35
N PHE A 187 -20.84 -36.16 16.75
CA PHE A 187 -20.43 -37.24 15.84
C PHE A 187 -21.36 -38.44 16.00
N PRO A 188 -22.58 -38.41 15.43
CA PRO A 188 -23.49 -39.55 15.47
C PRO A 188 -22.86 -40.74 14.74
N GLY A 189 -22.74 -41.90 15.42
CA GLY A 189 -22.11 -43.11 14.89
C GLY A 189 -20.66 -43.35 15.34
N MET A 190 -20.12 -42.50 16.21
CA MET A 190 -18.80 -42.70 16.81
C MET A 190 -18.86 -43.71 17.98
N THR A 191 -17.84 -44.56 18.11
CA THR A 191 -17.72 -45.50 19.24
C THR A 191 -17.65 -44.73 20.56
N PRO A 192 -18.47 -45.08 21.58
CA PRO A 192 -18.52 -44.37 22.86
C PRO A 192 -17.18 -44.29 23.60
N ASP A 193 -16.28 -45.24 23.34
CA ASP A 193 -14.98 -45.35 24.01
C ASP A 193 -13.94 -44.33 23.51
N ILE A 194 -14.21 -43.63 22.40
CA ILE A 194 -13.28 -42.67 21.80
C ILE A 194 -13.79 -41.25 22.06
N VAL A 195 -13.16 -40.59 23.03
CA VAL A 195 -13.39 -39.15 23.29
C VAL A 195 -12.34 -38.33 22.56
N LEU A 196 -12.77 -37.50 21.60
CA LEU A 196 -11.89 -36.57 20.90
C LEU A 196 -11.39 -35.49 21.85
N ARG A 197 -10.09 -35.19 21.76
CA ARG A 197 -9.49 -34.11 22.55
C ARG A 197 -9.91 -32.75 21.97
N PRO A 198 -9.92 -31.67 22.79
CA PRO A 198 -10.33 -30.33 22.35
C PRO A 198 -9.63 -29.86 21.06
N HIS A 199 -8.32 -30.10 20.92
CA HIS A 199 -7.60 -29.71 19.70
C HIS A 199 -8.04 -30.49 18.44
N GLN A 200 -8.49 -31.75 18.58
CA GLN A 200 -8.99 -32.55 17.45
C GLN A 200 -10.35 -32.04 17.00
N LEU A 201 -11.21 -31.67 17.95
CA LEU A 201 -12.49 -31.02 17.69
C LEU A 201 -12.27 -29.68 16.97
N ASN A 202 -11.36 -28.85 17.47
CA ASN A 202 -11.05 -27.54 16.88
C ASN A 202 -10.42 -27.68 15.48
N MET A 203 -9.64 -28.74 15.24
CA MET A 203 -9.11 -29.05 13.92
C MET A 203 -10.22 -29.43 12.94
N ILE A 204 -11.20 -30.24 13.38
CA ILE A 204 -12.36 -30.61 12.55
C ILE A 204 -13.21 -29.38 12.24
N ASP A 205 -13.47 -28.53 13.24
CA ASP A 205 -14.21 -27.28 13.07
C ASP A 205 -13.51 -26.31 12.11
N ASN A 206 -12.18 -26.23 12.16
CA ASN A 206 -11.38 -25.50 11.17
C ASN A 206 -11.57 -26.08 9.77
N VAL A 207 -11.42 -27.39 9.56
CA VAL A 207 -11.62 -28.00 8.24
C VAL A 207 -13.02 -27.70 7.70
N LEU A 208 -14.07 -27.88 8.50
CA LEU A 208 -15.46 -27.65 8.07
C LEU A 208 -15.74 -26.19 7.68
N ASN A 209 -15.17 -25.23 8.40
CA ASN A 209 -15.48 -23.82 8.22
C ASN A 209 -14.51 -23.07 7.29
N ASN A 210 -13.31 -23.62 7.06
CA ASN A 210 -12.26 -23.00 6.25
C ASN A 210 -12.05 -23.70 4.90
N GLU A 211 -12.66 -24.87 4.65
CA GLU A 211 -12.73 -25.44 3.31
C GLU A 211 -13.66 -24.60 2.43
N LYS A 212 -13.06 -23.62 1.72
CA LYS A 212 -13.61 -23.23 0.42
C LYS A 212 -13.74 -24.50 -0.43
N PRO A 213 -14.83 -24.68 -1.20
CA PRO A 213 -14.87 -25.77 -2.17
C PRO A 213 -13.58 -25.65 -2.99
N LYS A 214 -12.80 -26.72 -2.99
CA LYS A 214 -11.68 -26.86 -3.91
C LYS A 214 -12.32 -26.86 -5.29
N GLU A 215 -12.51 -25.68 -5.89
CA GLU A 215 -12.62 -25.57 -7.33
C GLU A 215 -11.45 -26.39 -7.87
N GLU A 216 -11.83 -27.41 -8.62
CA GLU A 216 -10.92 -28.41 -9.15
C GLU A 216 -9.70 -27.68 -9.71
N LYS A 217 -8.53 -27.95 -9.13
CA LYS A 217 -7.26 -27.72 -9.82
C LYS A 217 -7.18 -28.69 -11.00
N GLN A 218 -8.02 -28.48 -12.01
CA GLN A 218 -7.86 -29.02 -13.34
C GLN A 218 -7.00 -28.03 -14.15
N ALA A 219 -5.82 -27.74 -13.63
CA ALA A 219 -4.74 -27.08 -14.36
C ALA A 219 -3.47 -27.86 -14.04
N GLY A 220 -3.29 -28.97 -14.74
CA GLY A 220 -2.19 -29.90 -14.49
C GLY A 220 -2.16 -31.17 -15.34
N ARG A 221 -3.21 -31.45 -16.12
CA ARG A 221 -3.11 -32.38 -17.26
C ARG A 221 -3.12 -31.56 -18.54
N ILE A 222 -1.99 -30.91 -18.83
CA ILE A 222 -1.66 -30.63 -20.24
C ILE A 222 -1.68 -32.00 -20.91
N SER A 223 -2.62 -32.20 -21.83
CA SER A 223 -2.79 -33.47 -22.52
C SER A 223 -1.44 -33.86 -23.13
N ILE A 224 -0.96 -35.07 -22.86
CA ILE A 224 0.26 -35.60 -23.51
C ILE A 224 0.13 -35.45 -25.04
N LYS A 225 -1.10 -35.47 -25.58
CA LYS A 225 -1.38 -35.22 -27.00
C LYS A 225 -1.04 -33.79 -27.45
N GLU A 226 -1.29 -32.75 -26.64
CA GLU A 226 -0.93 -31.36 -26.98
C GLU A 226 0.58 -31.15 -26.96
N LYS A 227 1.27 -31.64 -25.92
CA LYS A 227 2.75 -31.60 -25.89
C LYS A 227 3.38 -32.43 -27.02
N LEU A 228 2.75 -33.53 -27.44
CA LEU A 228 3.20 -34.29 -28.62
C LEU A 228 2.96 -33.53 -29.93
N ALA A 229 1.84 -32.80 -30.04
CA ALA A 229 1.51 -32.01 -31.23
C ALA A 229 2.47 -30.82 -31.39
N GLU A 230 2.78 -30.10 -30.31
CA GLU A 230 3.79 -29.03 -30.32
C GLU A 230 5.18 -29.58 -30.70
N LYS A 231 5.58 -30.72 -30.11
CA LYS A 231 6.88 -31.32 -30.42
C LYS A 231 6.95 -31.84 -31.87
N LYS A 232 5.85 -32.36 -32.43
CA LYS A 232 5.75 -32.72 -33.85
C LYS A 232 5.87 -31.50 -34.76
N ALA A 233 5.17 -30.41 -34.45
CA ALA A 233 5.22 -29.19 -35.25
C ALA A 233 6.64 -28.58 -35.30
N VAL A 234 7.36 -28.61 -34.17
CA VAL A 234 8.76 -28.14 -34.10
C VAL A 234 9.70 -29.03 -34.93
N ILE A 235 9.50 -30.35 -34.93
CA ILE A 235 10.31 -31.27 -35.76
C ILE A 235 10.01 -31.05 -37.25
N GLU A 236 8.75 -30.86 -37.62
CA GLU A 236 8.34 -30.64 -39.01
C GLU A 236 8.82 -29.29 -39.58
N GLN A 237 8.92 -28.26 -38.73
CA GLN A 237 9.57 -26.99 -39.10
C GLN A 237 11.08 -27.15 -39.30
N ARG A 238 11.73 -28.00 -38.49
CA ARG A 238 13.17 -28.28 -38.59
C ARG A 238 13.52 -29.08 -39.85
N ASP A 239 12.70 -30.08 -40.18
CA ASP A 239 12.86 -30.87 -41.42
C ASP A 239 12.59 -30.05 -42.70
N LYS A 240 11.76 -28.99 -42.61
CA LYS A 240 11.58 -28.04 -43.73
C LYS A 240 12.78 -27.11 -43.90
N SER A 241 13.38 -26.62 -42.81
CA SER A 241 14.59 -25.80 -42.90
C SER A 241 15.82 -26.57 -43.40
N ASP A 242 15.92 -27.87 -43.11
CA ASP A 242 17.04 -28.70 -43.57
C ASP A 242 16.91 -29.14 -45.06
N LYS A 243 15.73 -28.97 -45.67
CA LYS A 243 15.48 -29.25 -47.11
C LYS A 243 15.69 -28.02 -48.03
N GLU A 244 15.87 -26.83 -47.48
CA GLU A 244 16.12 -25.58 -48.23
C GLU A 244 17.59 -25.13 -48.18
N VAL A 245 18.54 -26.06 -48.18
CA VAL A 245 19.95 -25.76 -48.47
C VAL A 245 20.19 -25.92 -49.97
N PRO A 246 20.49 -24.84 -50.73
CA PRO A 246 20.74 -24.95 -52.16
C PRO A 246 22.14 -25.53 -52.43
N GLU A 247 22.18 -26.60 -53.23
CA GLU A 247 23.40 -27.12 -53.86
C GLU A 247 24.12 -25.99 -54.62
N LYS A 248 25.32 -25.61 -54.16
CA LYS A 248 26.26 -24.85 -55.00
C LYS A 248 26.80 -25.79 -56.07
N GLY A 249 26.24 -25.67 -57.28
CA GLY A 249 26.69 -26.35 -58.47
C GLY A 249 28.17 -26.13 -58.76
N THR A 250 28.86 -27.26 -58.91
CA THR A 250 30.13 -27.42 -59.60
C THR A 250 29.98 -27.26 -61.12
N GLU A 251 31.02 -26.69 -61.71
CA GLU A 251 31.44 -26.78 -63.12
C GLU A 251 30.67 -26.03 -64.22
N LYS A 252 31.42 -25.10 -64.86
CA LYS A 252 31.63 -25.16 -66.31
C LYS A 252 33.05 -24.75 -66.66
N LYS A 253 33.88 -25.76 -66.96
CA LYS A 253 35.06 -25.68 -67.84
C LYS A 253 34.57 -26.01 -69.26
N SER A 254 34.87 -25.14 -70.23
CA SER A 254 34.99 -25.44 -71.67
C SER A 254 35.57 -24.17 -72.33
N GLU A 255 36.88 -24.08 -72.55
CA GLU A 255 37.65 -24.55 -73.73
C GLU A 255 37.65 -23.57 -74.92
N ARG A 256 38.90 -23.22 -75.34
CA ARG A 256 39.39 -22.86 -76.69
C ARG A 256 38.97 -21.47 -77.22
N GLU A 257 39.80 -20.70 -77.95
CA GLU A 257 40.96 -20.99 -78.80
C GLU A 257 41.66 -19.65 -79.18
N ILE A 258 42.97 -19.72 -79.41
CA ILE A 258 43.89 -18.81 -80.17
C ILE A 258 44.20 -17.42 -79.59
#